data_AF-A0A2T4ULR7-F1
#
_entry.id   AF-A0A2T4ULR7-F1
#
_cell.length_a   1.000
_cell.length_b   1.000
_cell.length_c   1.000
_cell.angle_alpha   90.00
_cell.angle_beta   90.00
_cell.angle_gamma   90.00
#
_symmetry.space_group_name_H-M   'P 1'
#
loop_
_entity.id
_entity.type
_entity.pdbx_description
1 polymer ?
#
loop_
_entity_poly.entity_id
_entity_poly.type
_entity_poly.pdbx_seq_one_letter_code
_entity_poly.pdbx_strand_id
1 'polypeptide(L)'
;MSDVNTHLFDTIDRQNRELPASTRRQLVKGTAAAMGTMGLLGFATSRDADAAVRTGEANNIETIAAVAATAEVLATIVNTVGVEKLGSRMDATTRRNVAAAAQQEKNHYELLTSSAVGGKEVTKTIYVPDSIFASPENLLGALVVGDQVFINAYLLATTVFARQGTLSGSKFARYTAEIMATEAVHRALALQSLGRLGNDRVYAKFSQREDVPGLPTTGKPGFFRILDAVATLESVGFGFGKPGSVPGTAYNYDEVAARTPKDPDVNTIAIA
;
A
#
# COMPACT_ATOMS: atom_id res chain seq x y z
N MET A 1 12.03 -20.59 -15.96
CA MET A 1 10.65 -20.08 -15.77
C MET A 1 10.30 -20.37 -14.32
N SER A 2 10.07 -19.35 -13.50
CA SER A 2 9.85 -19.52 -12.05
C SER A 2 8.41 -19.95 -11.75
N ASP A 3 8.22 -20.67 -10.64
CA ASP A 3 6.95 -21.28 -10.20
C ASP A 3 5.75 -20.31 -10.10
N VAL A 4 6.02 -19.00 -10.00
CA VAL A 4 4.99 -17.95 -9.96
C VAL A 4 4.25 -17.82 -11.31
N ASN A 5 4.96 -18.00 -12.44
CA ASN A 5 4.34 -17.98 -13.76
C ASN A 5 3.40 -19.18 -13.92
N THR A 6 3.78 -20.34 -13.39
CA THR A 6 2.99 -21.57 -13.45
C THR A 6 1.66 -21.41 -12.71
N HIS A 7 1.65 -20.79 -11.53
CA HIS A 7 0.42 -20.62 -10.75
C HIS A 7 -0.58 -19.63 -11.38
N LEU A 8 -0.10 -18.57 -12.04
CA LEU A 8 -0.97 -17.61 -12.73
C LEU A 8 -1.65 -18.26 -13.95
N PHE A 9 -0.89 -19.01 -14.75
CA PHE A 9 -1.44 -19.74 -15.90
C PHE A 9 -2.40 -20.85 -15.48
N ASP A 10 -2.11 -21.56 -14.38
CA ASP A 10 -3.01 -22.56 -13.81
C ASP A 10 -4.32 -21.96 -13.30
N THR A 11 -4.29 -20.76 -12.71
CA THR A 11 -5.52 -20.08 -12.25
C THR A 11 -6.39 -19.65 -13.43
N ILE A 12 -5.79 -19.06 -14.47
CA ILE A 12 -6.51 -18.66 -15.70
C ILE A 12 -7.10 -19.90 -16.38
N ASP A 13 -6.34 -20.99 -16.49
CA ASP A 13 -6.82 -22.22 -17.13
C ASP A 13 -7.94 -22.90 -16.34
N ARG A 14 -7.86 -22.86 -15.00
CA ARG A 14 -8.88 -23.41 -14.09
C ARG A 14 -10.17 -22.60 -14.09
N GLN A 15 -10.07 -21.27 -14.11
CA GLN A 15 -11.21 -20.35 -14.11
C GLN A 15 -11.99 -20.33 -15.43
N ASN A 16 -11.38 -20.82 -16.51
CA ASN A 16 -11.98 -20.82 -17.84
C ASN A 16 -12.19 -22.24 -18.39
N ARG A 17 -12.19 -23.26 -17.53
CA ARG A 17 -12.18 -24.70 -17.91
C ARG A 17 -13.34 -25.11 -18.83
N GLU A 18 -14.44 -24.36 -18.73
CA GLU A 18 -15.68 -24.51 -19.49
C GLU A 18 -15.57 -23.98 -20.93
N LEU A 19 -14.53 -23.19 -21.23
CA LEU A 19 -14.27 -22.68 -22.56
C LEU A 19 -13.45 -23.68 -23.41
N PRO A 20 -13.66 -23.68 -24.74
CA PRO A 20 -12.86 -24.48 -25.66
C PRO A 20 -11.36 -24.24 -25.48
N ALA A 21 -10.56 -25.30 -25.61
CA ALA A 21 -9.10 -25.24 -25.41
C ALA A 21 -8.41 -24.22 -26.32
N SER A 22 -8.97 -23.91 -27.50
CA SER A 22 -8.51 -22.86 -28.41
C SER A 22 -8.70 -21.45 -27.81
N THR A 23 -9.84 -21.18 -27.18
CA THR A 23 -10.16 -19.92 -26.50
C THR A 23 -9.32 -19.75 -25.24
N ARG A 24 -9.17 -20.80 -24.42
CA ARG A 24 -8.25 -20.79 -23.26
C ARG A 24 -6.81 -20.50 -23.66
N ARG A 25 -6.35 -21.13 -24.75
CA ARG A 25 -5.03 -20.88 -25.33
C ARG A 25 -4.89 -19.46 -25.88
N GLN A 26 -5.96 -18.85 -26.40
CA GLN A 26 -5.95 -17.45 -26.81
C GLN A 26 -5.95 -16.47 -25.62
N LEU A 27 -6.64 -16.79 -24.52
CA LEU A 27 -6.61 -15.99 -23.29
C LEU A 27 -5.23 -16.05 -22.61
N VAL A 28 -4.65 -17.25 -22.49
CA VAL A 28 -3.27 -17.43 -22.02
C VAL A 28 -2.27 -16.71 -22.93
N LYS A 29 -2.45 -16.80 -24.26
CA LYS A 29 -1.64 -16.05 -25.23
C LYS A 29 -1.89 -14.54 -25.19
N GLY A 30 -3.09 -14.08 -24.86
CA GLY A 30 -3.44 -12.67 -24.70
C GLY A 30 -2.81 -12.05 -23.45
N THR A 31 -2.81 -12.79 -22.33
CA THR A 31 -2.10 -12.43 -21.10
C THR A 31 -0.58 -12.48 -21.31
N ALA A 32 -0.08 -13.49 -22.01
CA ALA A 32 1.34 -13.59 -22.38
C ALA A 32 1.76 -12.55 -23.43
N ALA A 33 0.87 -12.09 -24.32
CA ALA A 33 1.14 -11.04 -25.29
C ALA A 33 1.06 -9.64 -24.66
N ALA A 34 0.16 -9.41 -23.69
CA ALA A 34 0.15 -8.18 -22.89
C ALA A 34 1.41 -8.04 -22.03
N MET A 35 2.01 -9.16 -21.61
CA MET A 35 3.35 -9.20 -21.01
C MET A 35 4.49 -9.25 -22.04
N GLY A 36 4.22 -9.71 -23.25
CA GLY A 36 5.21 -9.99 -24.31
C GLY A 36 5.41 -8.86 -25.33
N THR A 37 4.53 -7.87 -25.39
CA THR A 37 4.72 -6.66 -26.23
C THR A 37 5.77 -5.67 -25.68
N MET A 38 6.43 -6.02 -24.57
CA MET A 38 7.64 -5.35 -24.08
C MET A 38 8.88 -6.27 -24.11
N GLY A 39 8.83 -7.42 -24.80
CA GLY A 39 9.85 -8.47 -24.67
C GLY A 39 10.24 -9.24 -25.94
N LEU A 40 9.93 -8.74 -27.16
CA LEU A 40 10.17 -9.49 -28.41
C LEU A 40 11.03 -8.77 -29.46
N LEU A 41 11.98 -7.94 -29.03
CA LEU A 41 13.15 -7.53 -29.83
C LEU A 41 14.50 -7.90 -29.19
N GLY A 42 14.51 -8.73 -28.14
CA GLY A 42 15.70 -9.04 -27.35
C GLY A 42 16.27 -10.45 -27.45
N PHE A 43 15.80 -11.29 -28.39
CA PHE A 43 16.24 -12.69 -28.51
C PHE A 43 17.34 -12.93 -29.56
N ALA A 44 18.27 -11.99 -29.70
CA ALA A 44 19.56 -12.27 -30.30
C ALA A 44 20.64 -11.48 -29.55
N THR A 45 21.65 -12.19 -29.07
CA THR A 45 22.87 -11.72 -28.41
C THR A 45 22.74 -11.11 -27.01
N SER A 46 22.78 -11.96 -25.98
CA SER A 46 23.74 -11.88 -24.86
C SER A 46 23.29 -12.78 -23.71
N ARG A 47 24.22 -13.58 -23.18
CA ARG A 47 24.03 -14.48 -22.03
C ARG A 47 24.02 -13.73 -20.68
N ASP A 48 23.63 -12.46 -20.70
CA ASP A 48 23.66 -11.55 -19.55
C ASP A 48 22.31 -10.88 -19.26
N ALA A 49 21.21 -11.33 -19.89
CA ALA A 49 19.88 -10.71 -19.73
C ALA A 49 19.05 -11.24 -18.54
N ASP A 50 19.64 -12.05 -17.65
CA ASP A 50 19.16 -12.26 -16.27
C ASP A 50 19.90 -11.33 -15.28
N ALA A 51 20.79 -10.45 -15.78
CA ALA A 51 21.46 -9.46 -14.95
C ALA A 51 20.48 -8.37 -14.52
N ALA A 52 20.08 -8.43 -13.25
CA ALA A 52 19.66 -7.30 -12.43
C ALA A 52 18.73 -6.30 -13.15
N VAL A 53 17.42 -6.42 -12.88
CA VAL A 53 16.72 -5.20 -12.51
C VAL A 53 17.47 -4.68 -11.29
N ARG A 54 18.50 -3.87 -11.51
CA ARG A 54 19.09 -3.03 -10.48
C ARG A 54 17.87 -2.35 -9.89
N THR A 55 17.51 -2.67 -8.65
CA THR A 55 16.70 -1.76 -7.86
C THR A 55 17.48 -0.47 -7.95
N GLY A 56 17.03 0.47 -8.79
CA GLY A 56 17.72 1.74 -8.95
C GLY A 56 17.93 2.33 -7.55
N GLU A 57 18.92 3.20 -7.35
CA GLU A 57 19.27 3.72 -6.02
C GLU A 57 18.05 4.11 -5.15
N ALA A 58 16.96 4.54 -5.78
CA ALA A 58 15.67 4.83 -5.15
C ALA A 58 14.95 3.66 -4.45
N ASN A 59 15.12 2.40 -4.85
CA ASN A 59 14.41 1.22 -4.30
C ASN A 59 15.34 0.31 -3.48
N ASN A 60 16.37 0.87 -2.85
CA ASN A 60 17.17 0.10 -1.90
C ASN A 60 16.37 -0.18 -0.61
N ILE A 61 16.86 -1.13 0.18
CA ILE A 61 16.18 -1.65 1.38
C ILE A 61 15.98 -0.54 2.41
N GLU A 62 17.02 0.26 2.62
CA GLU A 62 17.07 1.32 3.61
C GLU A 62 16.02 2.40 3.29
N THR A 63 15.92 2.76 2.01
CA THR A 63 14.94 3.74 1.52
C THR A 63 13.53 3.19 1.63
N ILE A 64 13.31 1.92 1.30
CA ILE A 64 11.99 1.29 1.42
C ILE A 64 11.55 1.22 2.88
N ALA A 65 12.43 0.77 3.78
CA ALA A 65 12.12 0.70 5.21
C ALA A 65 11.85 2.10 5.80
N ALA A 66 12.60 3.12 5.37
CA ALA A 66 12.38 4.49 5.83
C ALA A 66 11.06 5.09 5.32
N VAL A 67 10.72 4.86 4.05
CA VAL A 67 9.43 5.30 3.50
C VAL A 67 8.27 4.57 4.18
N ALA A 68 8.37 3.25 4.39
CA ALA A 68 7.35 2.48 5.09
C ALA A 68 7.15 2.99 6.53
N ALA A 69 8.22 3.16 7.31
CA ALA A 69 8.11 3.71 8.67
C ALA A 69 7.50 5.13 8.68
N THR A 70 7.86 5.98 7.72
CA THR A 70 7.28 7.33 7.59
C THR A 70 5.81 7.30 7.16
N ALA A 71 5.42 6.33 6.33
CA ALA A 71 4.03 6.10 5.93
C ALA A 71 3.18 5.71 7.15
N GLU A 72 3.66 4.80 8.00
CA GLU A 72 2.94 4.41 9.21
C GLU A 72 2.81 5.54 10.23
N VAL A 73 3.80 6.43 10.31
CA VAL A 73 3.70 7.68 11.09
C VAL A 73 2.52 8.52 10.57
N LEU A 74 2.45 8.75 9.26
CA LEU A 74 1.36 9.48 8.62
C LEU A 74 0.00 8.81 8.88
N ALA A 75 -0.08 7.51 8.66
CA ALA A 75 -1.30 6.72 8.75
C ALA A 75 -1.85 6.73 10.19
N THR A 76 -0.98 6.50 11.19
CA THR A 76 -1.33 6.60 12.61
C THR A 76 -1.87 7.98 12.96
N ILE A 77 -1.21 9.03 12.47
CA ILE A 77 -1.63 10.42 12.71
C ILE A 77 -3.00 10.70 12.11
N VAL A 78 -3.18 10.43 10.81
CA VAL A 78 -4.42 10.76 10.10
C VAL A 78 -5.61 9.99 10.67
N ASN A 79 -5.47 8.69 10.92
CA ASN A 79 -6.54 7.89 11.48
C ASN A 79 -6.89 8.31 12.92
N THR A 80 -5.88 8.53 13.78
CA THR A 80 -6.11 8.96 15.18
C THR A 80 -6.78 10.33 15.24
N VAL A 81 -6.21 11.33 14.55
CA VAL A 81 -6.73 12.71 14.54
C VAL A 81 -8.09 12.78 13.86
N GLY A 82 -8.30 11.96 12.82
CA GLY A 82 -9.59 11.85 12.14
C GLY A 82 -10.72 11.41 13.08
N VAL A 83 -10.47 10.38 13.89
CA VAL A 83 -11.43 9.91 14.91
C VAL A 83 -11.75 11.02 15.91
N GLU A 84 -10.74 11.76 16.37
CA GLU A 84 -10.92 12.82 17.36
C GLU A 84 -11.68 14.03 16.83
N LYS A 85 -11.33 14.51 15.64
CA LYS A 85 -11.94 15.70 15.05
C LYS A 85 -13.34 15.46 14.52
N LEU A 86 -13.58 14.29 13.95
CA LEU A 86 -14.87 13.98 13.35
C LEU A 86 -15.82 13.30 14.33
N GLY A 87 -15.31 12.48 15.25
CA GLY A 87 -16.06 11.95 16.38
C GLY A 87 -17.44 11.40 15.99
N SER A 88 -18.50 11.99 16.54
CA SER A 88 -19.90 11.61 16.28
C SER A 88 -20.43 11.95 14.88
N ARG A 89 -19.66 12.66 14.05
CA ARG A 89 -19.99 12.90 12.64
C ARG A 89 -19.83 11.65 11.77
N MET A 90 -19.05 10.67 12.24
CA MET A 90 -19.01 9.32 11.67
C MET A 90 -20.01 8.43 12.43
N ASP A 91 -20.66 7.50 11.75
CA ASP A 91 -21.44 6.47 12.43
C ASP A 91 -20.53 5.61 13.32
N ALA A 92 -21.13 4.93 14.30
CA ALA A 92 -20.38 4.20 15.32
C ALA A 92 -19.48 3.11 14.74
N THR A 93 -19.93 2.43 13.68
CA THR A 93 -19.16 1.35 13.02
C THR A 93 -17.98 1.93 12.26
N THR A 94 -18.21 2.97 11.44
CA THR A 94 -17.13 3.67 10.73
C THR A 94 -16.10 4.23 11.69
N ARG A 95 -16.53 4.93 12.75
CA ARG A 95 -15.60 5.48 13.74
C ARG A 95 -14.76 4.39 14.41
N ARG A 96 -15.38 3.27 14.78
CA ARG A 96 -14.68 2.14 15.40
C ARG A 96 -13.66 1.52 14.45
N ASN A 97 -14.00 1.35 13.17
CA ASN A 97 -13.07 0.82 12.17
C ASN A 97 -11.89 1.76 11.91
N VAL A 98 -12.10 3.09 11.84
CA VAL A 98 -11.00 4.06 11.69
C VAL A 98 -10.12 4.09 12.96
N ALA A 99 -10.71 3.94 14.15
CA ALA A 99 -9.96 3.82 15.40
C ALA A 99 -9.12 2.53 15.47
N ALA A 100 -9.69 1.40 15.01
CA ALA A 100 -8.97 0.14 14.89
C ALA A 100 -7.82 0.24 13.88
N ALA A 101 -8.05 0.85 12.71
CA ALA A 101 -7.00 1.11 11.73
C ALA A 101 -5.88 1.94 12.36
N ALA A 102 -6.19 3.02 13.09
CA ALA A 102 -5.18 3.82 13.80
C ALA A 102 -4.29 2.99 14.74
N GLN A 103 -4.89 2.05 15.49
CA GLN A 103 -4.15 1.12 16.34
C GLN A 103 -3.27 0.17 15.52
N GLN A 104 -3.76 -0.32 14.38
CA GLN A 104 -3.04 -1.22 13.49
C GLN A 104 -1.84 -0.53 12.82
N GLU A 105 -1.98 0.72 12.36
CA GLU A 105 -0.85 1.47 11.79
C GLU A 105 0.24 1.76 12.82
N LYS A 106 -0.18 2.05 14.06
CA LYS A 106 0.77 2.17 15.17
C LYS A 106 1.54 0.87 15.39
N ASN A 107 0.84 -0.27 15.36
CA ASN A 107 1.45 -1.58 15.49
C ASN A 107 2.40 -1.88 14.30
N HIS A 108 2.03 -1.50 13.07
CA HIS A 108 2.92 -1.62 11.90
C HIS A 108 4.19 -0.78 12.08
N TYR A 109 4.07 0.47 12.54
CA TYR A 109 5.22 1.31 12.84
C TYR A 109 6.14 0.68 13.90
N GLU A 110 5.57 0.16 15.00
CA GLU A 110 6.33 -0.50 16.06
C GLU A 110 7.08 -1.74 15.54
N LEU A 111 6.47 -2.54 14.66
CA LEU A 111 7.14 -3.67 14.01
C LEU A 111 8.29 -3.19 13.10
N LEU A 112 8.04 -2.21 12.23
CA LEU A 112 9.01 -1.72 11.26
C LEU A 112 10.22 -1.07 11.93
N THR A 113 10.02 -0.41 13.08
CA THR A 113 11.08 0.26 13.84
C THR A 113 11.71 -0.61 14.92
N SER A 114 11.16 -1.81 15.18
CA SER A 114 11.75 -2.79 16.09
C SER A 114 13.15 -3.25 15.63
N SER A 115 13.92 -3.85 16.54
CA SER A 115 15.21 -4.47 16.22
C SER A 115 15.11 -5.61 15.20
N ALA A 116 13.92 -6.18 14.99
CA ALA A 116 13.70 -7.26 14.04
C ALA A 116 13.71 -6.77 12.57
N VAL A 117 13.41 -5.49 12.34
CA VAL A 117 13.36 -4.87 10.99
C VAL A 117 14.37 -3.73 10.87
N GLY A 118 14.46 -2.85 11.87
CA GLY A 118 15.45 -1.78 11.95
C GLY A 118 15.16 -0.57 11.05
N GLY A 119 13.93 -0.42 10.58
CA GLY A 119 13.47 0.76 9.84
C GLY A 119 13.55 2.02 10.70
N LYS A 120 13.74 3.16 10.03
CA LYS A 120 13.79 4.48 10.68
C LYS A 120 13.01 5.46 9.83
N GLU A 121 11.99 6.06 10.40
CA GLU A 121 11.25 7.13 9.74
C GLU A 121 12.17 8.31 9.41
N VAL A 122 11.86 8.99 8.30
CA VAL A 122 12.55 10.23 7.91
C VAL A 122 12.12 11.38 8.81
N THR A 123 10.90 11.33 9.34
CA THR A 123 10.35 12.34 10.24
C THR A 123 9.22 11.76 11.08
N LYS A 124 9.06 12.30 12.29
CA LYS A 124 7.90 12.07 13.16
C LYS A 124 6.87 13.20 13.08
N THR A 125 7.09 14.22 12.27
CA THR A 125 6.17 15.35 12.14
C THR A 125 5.52 15.36 10.78
N ILE A 126 4.19 15.32 10.77
CA ILE A 126 3.39 15.32 9.54
C ILE A 126 2.50 16.56 9.53
N TYR A 127 2.57 17.33 8.45
CA TYR A 127 1.66 18.41 8.17
C TYR A 127 0.47 17.87 7.37
N VAL A 128 -0.71 17.88 7.97
CA VAL A 128 -1.93 17.31 7.40
C VAL A 128 -2.83 18.45 6.90
N PRO A 129 -3.27 18.45 5.62
CA PRO A 129 -4.23 19.41 5.10
C PRO A 129 -5.52 19.47 5.94
N ASP A 130 -5.96 20.68 6.29
CA ASP A 130 -7.18 20.86 7.11
C ASP A 130 -8.43 20.33 6.40
N SER A 131 -8.41 20.34 5.05
CA SER A 131 -9.48 19.82 4.21
C SER A 131 -9.76 18.34 4.45
N ILE A 132 -8.77 17.55 4.86
CA ILE A 132 -8.95 16.11 5.16
C ILE A 132 -9.90 15.92 6.33
N PHE A 133 -9.82 16.78 7.34
CA PHE A 133 -10.67 16.70 8.54
C PHE A 133 -11.94 17.55 8.45
N ALA A 134 -12.23 18.12 7.27
CA ALA A 134 -13.42 18.96 7.09
C ALA A 134 -14.72 18.14 7.16
N SER A 135 -14.71 16.87 6.70
CA SER A 135 -15.87 15.97 6.77
C SER A 135 -15.46 14.49 6.81
N PRO A 136 -16.36 13.58 7.24
CA PRO A 136 -16.18 12.12 7.10
C PRO A 136 -15.82 11.70 5.69
N GLU A 137 -16.48 12.25 4.67
CA GLU A 137 -16.26 11.89 3.27
C GLU A 137 -14.85 12.28 2.82
N ASN A 138 -14.35 13.43 3.27
CA ASN A 138 -12.98 13.87 2.95
C ASN A 138 -11.93 12.98 3.63
N LEU A 139 -12.13 12.63 4.91
CA LEU A 139 -11.23 11.72 5.62
C LEU A 139 -11.23 10.35 4.94
N LEU A 140 -12.39 9.73 4.76
CA LEU A 140 -12.51 8.40 4.16
C LEU A 140 -11.98 8.39 2.72
N GLY A 141 -12.22 9.46 1.96
CA GLY A 141 -11.64 9.62 0.63
C GLY A 141 -10.12 9.69 0.65
N ALA A 142 -9.54 10.39 1.62
CA ALA A 142 -8.10 10.43 1.84
C ALA A 142 -7.54 9.06 2.26
N LEU A 143 -8.23 8.32 3.14
CA LEU A 143 -7.85 6.96 3.53
C LEU A 143 -7.84 6.02 2.32
N VAL A 144 -8.88 6.03 1.48
CA VAL A 144 -8.91 5.22 0.25
C VAL A 144 -7.72 5.51 -0.67
N VAL A 145 -7.31 6.78 -0.80
CA VAL A 145 -6.13 7.16 -1.59
C VAL A 145 -4.84 6.74 -0.91
N GLY A 146 -4.71 6.98 0.40
CA GLY A 146 -3.54 6.64 1.22
C GLY A 146 -3.28 5.14 1.24
N ASP A 147 -4.28 4.35 1.61
CA ASP A 147 -4.20 2.89 1.67
C ASP A 147 -3.89 2.32 0.27
N GLN A 148 -4.39 2.94 -0.80
CA GLN A 148 -3.99 2.55 -2.15
C GLN A 148 -2.49 2.79 -2.40
N VAL A 149 -1.97 3.94 -1.98
CA VAL A 149 -0.53 4.24 -2.07
C VAL A 149 0.28 3.23 -1.24
N PHE A 150 -0.19 2.86 -0.04
CA PHE A 150 0.50 1.91 0.83
C PHE A 150 0.46 0.48 0.28
N ILE A 151 -0.68 0.02 -0.25
CA ILE A 151 -0.77 -1.26 -0.97
C ILE A 151 0.28 -1.33 -2.10
N ASN A 152 0.41 -0.27 -2.90
CA ASN A 152 1.41 -0.20 -3.97
C ASN A 152 2.84 -0.24 -3.41
N ALA A 153 3.11 0.51 -2.34
CA ALA A 153 4.41 0.56 -1.69
C ALA A 153 4.81 -0.80 -1.10
N TYR A 154 3.88 -1.49 -0.44
CA TYR A 154 4.14 -2.80 0.14
C TYR A 154 4.29 -3.89 -0.91
N LEU A 155 3.55 -3.86 -2.02
CA LEU A 155 3.81 -4.74 -3.17
C LEU A 155 5.22 -4.54 -3.75
N LEU A 156 5.68 -3.28 -3.82
CA LEU A 156 7.05 -2.97 -4.26
C LEU A 156 8.07 -3.53 -3.29
N ALA A 157 7.85 -3.29 -2.00
CA ALA A 157 8.71 -3.77 -0.94
C ALA A 157 8.79 -5.31 -0.95
N THR A 158 7.65 -6.02 -1.02
CA THR A 158 7.59 -7.48 -1.14
C THR A 158 8.43 -7.97 -2.32
N THR A 159 8.31 -7.31 -3.48
CA THR A 159 9.09 -7.66 -4.67
C THR A 159 10.59 -7.47 -4.45
N VAL A 160 11.00 -6.36 -3.84
CA VAL A 160 12.42 -6.05 -3.57
C VAL A 160 13.01 -7.01 -2.54
N PHE A 161 12.30 -7.25 -1.43
CA PHE A 161 12.75 -8.14 -0.37
C PHE A 161 12.84 -9.60 -0.83
N ALA A 162 11.85 -10.09 -1.58
CA ALA A 162 11.86 -11.45 -2.11
C ALA A 162 13.04 -11.70 -3.06
N ARG A 163 13.43 -10.69 -3.85
CA ARG A 163 14.55 -10.79 -4.81
C ARG A 163 15.92 -10.87 -4.16
N GLN A 164 16.05 -10.58 -2.86
CA GLN A 164 17.34 -10.73 -2.18
C GLN A 164 17.79 -12.19 -2.11
N GLY A 165 16.86 -13.15 -2.13
CA GLY A 165 17.19 -14.58 -2.03
C GLY A 165 17.80 -14.99 -0.68
N THR A 166 17.71 -14.15 0.35
CA THR A 166 18.21 -14.43 1.71
C THR A 166 17.06 -14.77 2.65
N LEU A 167 17.35 -15.44 3.77
CA LEU A 167 16.34 -15.71 4.81
C LEU A 167 15.70 -14.42 5.35
N SER A 168 16.52 -13.38 5.56
CA SER A 168 16.05 -12.06 5.99
C SER A 168 15.17 -11.40 4.93
N GLY A 169 15.56 -11.49 3.65
CA GLY A 169 14.75 -11.01 2.53
C GLY A 169 13.39 -11.69 2.46
N SER A 170 13.34 -13.02 2.59
CA SER A 170 12.08 -13.78 2.65
C SER A 170 11.22 -13.37 3.85
N LYS A 171 11.82 -13.15 5.02
CA LYS A 171 11.13 -12.70 6.23
C LYS A 171 10.48 -11.32 6.02
N PHE A 172 11.21 -10.36 5.43
CA PHE A 172 10.70 -9.03 5.14
C PHE A 172 9.66 -9.01 4.01
N ALA A 173 9.82 -9.87 2.99
CA ALA A 173 8.80 -10.06 1.97
C ALA A 173 7.48 -10.55 2.60
N ARG A 174 7.54 -11.45 3.58
CA ARG A 174 6.36 -11.88 4.33
C ARG A 174 5.74 -10.75 5.14
N TYR A 175 6.52 -9.99 5.92
CA TYR A 175 5.97 -8.87 6.71
C TYR A 175 5.29 -7.81 5.84
N THR A 176 5.91 -7.46 4.72
CA THR A 176 5.31 -6.49 3.78
C THR A 176 4.02 -7.03 3.16
N ALA A 177 3.94 -8.32 2.85
CA ALA A 177 2.70 -8.94 2.38
C ALA A 177 1.61 -9.02 3.46
N GLU A 178 1.99 -9.29 4.71
CA GLU A 178 1.06 -9.30 5.87
C GLU A 178 0.48 -7.91 6.11
N ILE A 179 1.30 -6.86 6.08
CA ILE A 179 0.83 -5.47 6.22
C ILE A 179 -0.05 -5.07 5.03
N MET A 180 0.39 -5.34 3.80
CA MET A 180 -0.41 -5.07 2.58
C MET A 180 -1.82 -5.68 2.63
N ALA A 181 -1.96 -6.87 3.22
CA ALA A 181 -3.26 -7.50 3.40
C ALA A 181 -4.16 -6.69 4.33
N THR A 182 -3.60 -6.15 5.42
CA THR A 182 -4.31 -5.25 6.35
C THR A 182 -4.70 -3.94 5.65
N GLU A 183 -3.81 -3.33 4.87
CA GLU A 183 -4.08 -2.11 4.10
C GLU A 183 -5.24 -2.29 3.11
N ALA A 184 -5.33 -3.47 2.50
CA ALA A 184 -6.46 -3.80 1.63
C ALA A 184 -7.79 -3.85 2.40
N VAL A 185 -7.78 -4.27 3.67
CA VAL A 185 -8.96 -4.25 4.55
C VAL A 185 -9.31 -2.82 4.96
N HIS A 186 -8.33 -2.00 5.36
CA HIS A 186 -8.55 -0.58 5.67
C HIS A 186 -9.24 0.14 4.51
N ARG A 187 -8.69 -0.04 3.30
CA ARG A 187 -9.25 0.53 2.08
C ARG A 187 -10.68 0.05 1.83
N ALA A 188 -10.93 -1.25 1.98
CA ALA A 188 -12.25 -1.83 1.74
C ALA A 188 -13.30 -1.30 2.71
N LEU A 189 -12.94 -1.12 3.99
CA LEU A 189 -13.82 -0.55 5.01
C LEU A 189 -14.07 0.94 4.76
N ALA A 190 -13.05 1.71 4.38
CA ALA A 190 -13.22 3.12 4.02
C ALA A 190 -14.15 3.30 2.80
N LEU A 191 -14.02 2.42 1.78
CA LEU A 191 -14.95 2.38 0.65
C LEU A 191 -16.36 2.03 1.08
N GLN A 192 -16.53 1.01 1.93
CA GLN A 192 -17.84 0.61 2.43
C GLN A 192 -18.52 1.75 3.19
N SER A 193 -17.78 2.48 4.04
CA SER A 193 -18.27 3.66 4.75
C SER A 193 -18.65 4.81 3.81
N LEU A 194 -18.07 4.87 2.61
CA LEU A 194 -18.45 5.79 1.54
C LEU A 194 -19.60 5.26 0.66
N GLY A 195 -20.22 4.12 1.00
CA GLY A 195 -21.26 3.49 0.21
C GLY A 195 -20.78 2.84 -1.09
N ARG A 196 -19.50 2.44 -1.14
CA ARG A 196 -18.83 1.86 -2.32
C ARG A 196 -18.47 0.40 -2.06
N LEU A 197 -18.19 -0.34 -3.13
CA LEU A 197 -17.73 -1.73 -3.04
C LEU A 197 -16.28 -1.77 -2.52
N GLY A 198 -16.04 -2.51 -1.44
CA GLY A 198 -14.68 -2.83 -0.97
C GLY A 198 -14.02 -3.97 -1.76
N ASN A 199 -14.81 -4.78 -2.46
CA ASN A 199 -14.39 -5.86 -3.35
C ASN A 199 -14.36 -5.39 -4.82
N ASP A 200 -13.82 -4.19 -5.04
CA ASP A 200 -13.82 -3.50 -6.33
C ASP A 200 -12.80 -4.03 -7.35
N ARG A 201 -11.94 -4.96 -6.94
CA ARG A 201 -10.78 -5.42 -7.72
C ARG A 201 -10.54 -6.91 -7.62
N VAL A 202 -9.96 -7.47 -8.68
CA VAL A 202 -9.50 -8.87 -8.73
C VAL A 202 -8.09 -9.02 -8.15
N TYR A 203 -7.25 -7.98 -8.29
CA TYR A 203 -5.88 -7.95 -7.77
C TYR A 203 -5.57 -6.58 -7.15
N ALA A 204 -4.68 -6.57 -6.15
CA ALA A 204 -4.07 -5.34 -5.67
C ALA A 204 -3.24 -4.68 -6.79
N LYS A 205 -3.34 -3.36 -6.91
CA LYS A 205 -2.67 -2.57 -7.95
C LYS A 205 -1.20 -2.36 -7.59
N PHE A 206 -0.30 -2.58 -8.54
CA PHE A 206 1.12 -2.32 -8.37
C PHE A 206 1.55 -1.02 -9.06
N SER A 207 1.51 -0.98 -10.39
CA SER A 207 1.81 0.20 -11.20
C SER A 207 0.71 0.54 -12.21
N GLN A 208 -0.27 -0.35 -12.35
CA GLN A 208 -1.40 -0.23 -13.25
C GLN A 208 -2.23 1.02 -12.95
N ARG A 209 -3.01 1.49 -13.93
CA ARG A 209 -3.99 2.55 -13.68
C ARG A 209 -5.19 1.99 -12.91
N GLU A 210 -5.82 2.84 -12.11
CA GLU A 210 -7.07 2.51 -11.44
C GLU A 210 -8.22 2.66 -12.44
N ASP A 211 -8.83 1.55 -12.81
CA ASP A 211 -9.92 1.54 -13.80
C ASP A 211 -11.31 1.48 -13.16
N VAL A 212 -11.40 1.26 -11.84
CA VAL A 212 -12.69 1.23 -11.14
C VAL A 212 -13.34 2.62 -11.22
N PRO A 213 -14.56 2.75 -11.78
CA PRO A 213 -15.21 4.04 -11.93
C PRO A 213 -15.58 4.71 -10.61
N GLY A 214 -15.42 6.03 -10.57
CA GLY A 214 -15.93 6.90 -9.50
C GLY A 214 -15.08 6.95 -8.23
N LEU A 215 -13.98 6.20 -8.14
CA LEU A 215 -13.06 6.29 -7.00
C LEU A 215 -12.26 7.60 -7.02
N PRO A 216 -11.80 8.09 -5.85
CA PRO A 216 -10.84 9.19 -5.81
C PRO A 216 -9.54 8.91 -6.59
N THR A 217 -9.20 7.63 -6.75
CA THR A 217 -8.01 7.16 -7.45
C THR A 217 -8.24 6.86 -8.94
N THR A 218 -9.48 6.93 -9.47
CA THR A 218 -9.78 6.56 -10.87
C THR A 218 -8.87 7.28 -11.87
N GLY A 219 -8.32 6.53 -12.81
CA GLY A 219 -7.40 7.00 -13.83
C GLY A 219 -5.97 7.26 -13.33
N LYS A 220 -5.70 7.23 -12.02
CA LYS A 220 -4.35 7.46 -11.48
C LYS A 220 -3.47 6.22 -11.68
N PRO A 221 -2.19 6.36 -12.08
CA PRO A 221 -1.26 5.24 -12.16
C PRO A 221 -0.86 4.76 -10.75
N GLY A 222 -0.22 3.60 -10.67
CA GLY A 222 0.59 3.25 -9.50
C GLY A 222 2.01 3.78 -9.66
N PHE A 223 2.99 3.13 -9.05
CA PHE A 223 4.39 3.53 -9.17
C PHE A 223 5.33 2.33 -9.10
N PHE A 224 6.55 2.54 -9.59
CA PHE A 224 7.65 1.58 -9.50
C PHE A 224 8.80 2.07 -8.63
N ARG A 225 8.79 3.33 -8.19
CA ARG A 225 9.80 3.92 -7.30
C ARG A 225 9.16 4.26 -5.98
N ILE A 226 9.76 3.84 -4.88
CA ILE A 226 9.16 4.02 -3.55
C ILE A 226 9.00 5.50 -3.18
N LEU A 227 9.88 6.38 -3.65
CA LEU A 227 9.79 7.83 -3.44
C LEU A 227 8.59 8.47 -4.16
N ASP A 228 8.01 7.80 -5.17
CA ASP A 228 6.80 8.30 -5.84
C ASP A 228 5.58 8.20 -4.89
N ALA A 229 5.61 7.34 -3.87
CA ALA A 229 4.60 7.30 -2.81
C ALA A 229 4.57 8.63 -2.04
N VAL A 230 5.76 9.10 -1.63
CA VAL A 230 5.94 10.38 -0.93
C VAL A 230 5.49 11.54 -1.82
N ALA A 231 5.93 11.55 -3.09
CA ALA A 231 5.54 12.60 -4.04
C ALA A 231 4.02 12.63 -4.28
N THR A 232 3.36 11.46 -4.32
CA THR A 232 1.90 11.38 -4.46
C THR A 232 1.20 12.03 -3.27
N LEU A 233 1.66 11.77 -2.05
CA LEU A 233 1.09 12.35 -0.83
C LEU A 233 1.39 13.85 -0.72
N GLU A 234 2.61 14.30 -1.05
CA GLU A 234 2.93 15.74 -1.11
C GLU A 234 2.07 16.47 -2.17
N SER A 235 1.74 15.82 -3.29
CA SER A 235 0.92 16.43 -4.35
C SER A 235 -0.50 16.77 -3.93
N VAL A 236 -1.02 16.11 -2.88
CA VAL A 236 -2.34 16.40 -2.29
C VAL A 236 -2.26 17.25 -1.03
N GLY A 237 -1.07 17.80 -0.72
CA GLY A 237 -0.88 18.83 0.29
C GLY A 237 -0.25 18.36 1.61
N PHE A 238 0.07 17.07 1.76
CA PHE A 238 0.82 16.63 2.94
C PHE A 238 2.23 17.20 2.96
N GLY A 239 2.75 17.42 4.17
CA GLY A 239 4.15 17.79 4.39
C GLY A 239 4.84 16.83 5.34
N PHE A 240 6.06 16.42 5.01
CA PHE A 240 6.87 15.51 5.82
C PHE A 240 8.01 16.32 6.49
N GLY A 241 7.88 16.59 7.79
CA GLY A 241 8.84 17.38 8.57
C GLY A 241 8.86 18.88 8.25
N LYS A 242 8.01 19.32 7.32
CA LYS A 242 7.88 20.70 6.83
C LYS A 242 6.41 20.98 6.49
N PRO A 243 5.98 22.25 6.42
CA PRO A 243 4.64 22.60 5.92
C PRO A 243 4.37 22.05 4.52
N GLY A 244 3.11 21.69 4.26
CA GLY A 244 2.62 21.25 2.94
C GLY A 244 2.30 22.42 2.00
N SER A 245 1.72 22.11 0.84
CA SER A 245 1.39 23.10 -0.21
C SER A 245 0.04 23.80 -0.03
N VAL A 246 -0.76 23.38 0.96
CA VAL A 246 -2.10 23.91 1.27
C VAL A 246 -2.23 24.14 2.78
N PRO A 247 -3.23 24.91 3.27
CA PRO A 247 -3.46 25.08 4.71
C PRO A 247 -3.66 23.74 5.43
N GLY A 248 -3.03 23.61 6.58
CA GLY A 248 -3.03 22.40 7.38
C GLY A 248 -2.43 22.59 8.77
N THR A 249 -2.37 21.49 9.50
CA THR A 249 -1.88 21.45 10.89
C THR A 249 -0.73 20.46 10.99
N ALA A 250 0.34 20.83 11.69
CA ALA A 250 1.44 19.92 12.01
C ALA A 250 1.07 19.05 13.23
N TYR A 251 1.33 17.75 13.12
CA TYR A 251 1.14 16.77 14.17
C TYR A 251 2.43 16.01 14.41
N ASN A 252 2.77 15.77 15.68
CA ASN A 252 3.90 14.92 16.07
C ASN A 252 3.42 13.50 16.38
N TYR A 253 4.14 12.50 15.86
CA TYR A 253 3.82 11.09 16.04
C TYR A 253 3.76 10.66 17.49
N ASP A 254 4.74 11.01 18.32
CA ASP A 254 4.83 10.50 19.69
C ASP A 254 3.66 11.01 20.53
N GLU A 255 3.25 12.27 20.31
CA GLU A 255 2.07 12.87 20.94
C GLU A 255 0.77 12.19 20.50
N VAL A 256 0.64 11.89 19.20
CA VAL A 256 -0.56 11.25 18.64
C VAL A 256 -0.63 9.76 18.99
N ALA A 257 0.49 9.04 18.95
CA ALA A 257 0.59 7.62 19.27
C ALA A 257 0.26 7.33 20.75
N ALA A 258 0.51 8.29 21.65
CA ALA A 258 0.14 8.18 23.06
C ALA A 258 -1.38 8.17 23.30
N ARG A 259 -2.15 8.78 22.38
CA ARG A 259 -3.60 8.94 22.45
C ARG A 259 -4.37 8.18 21.37
N THR A 260 -3.68 7.44 20.51
CA THR A 260 -4.27 6.48 19.57
C THR A 260 -5.22 5.53 20.32
N PRO A 261 -6.48 5.41 19.88
CA PRO A 261 -7.46 4.52 20.50
C PRO A 261 -6.96 3.08 20.59
N LYS A 262 -7.45 2.36 21.60
CA LYS A 262 -7.25 0.92 21.73
C LYS A 262 -8.60 0.24 21.73
N ASP A 263 -8.82 -0.64 20.77
CA ASP A 263 -9.97 -1.52 20.72
C ASP A 263 -9.55 -2.92 21.23
N PRO A 264 -10.25 -3.49 22.21
CA PRO A 264 -9.92 -4.80 22.75
C PRO A 264 -10.08 -5.94 21.74
N ASP A 265 -10.86 -5.74 20.67
CA ASP A 265 -11.09 -6.75 19.64
C ASP A 265 -10.02 -6.71 18.54
N VAL A 266 -9.08 -5.75 18.59
CA VAL A 266 -7.91 -5.70 17.71
C VAL A 266 -6.78 -6.52 18.33
N ASN A 267 -6.29 -7.51 17.56
CA ASN A 267 -5.16 -8.33 17.97
C ASN A 267 -3.93 -7.48 18.32
N THR A 268 -3.24 -7.86 19.40
CA THR A 268 -1.99 -7.22 19.80
C THR A 268 -0.80 -7.85 19.09
N ILE A 269 0.24 -7.06 18.85
CA ILE A 269 1.52 -7.60 18.42
C ILE A 269 2.27 -8.16 19.65
N ALA A 270 2.74 -9.40 19.55
CA ALA A 270 3.85 -9.88 20.37
C ALA A 270 5.15 -9.59 19.62
N ILE A 271 5.84 -8.50 19.96
CA ILE A 271 7.16 -8.22 19.40
C ILE A 271 8.13 -9.10 20.19
N ALA A 272 8.55 -10.22 19.59
CA ALA A 272 9.59 -11.12 20.12
C ALA A 272 10.94 -10.78 19.51
#